data_AF-A0A841SVB8-F1
#
_entry.id   AF-A0A841SVB8-F1
#
_cell.length_a   1.000
_cell.length_b   1.000
_cell.length_c   1.000
_cell.angle_alpha   90.00
_cell.angle_beta   90.00
_cell.angle_gamma   90.00
#
_symmetry.space_group_name_H-M   'P 1'
#
loop_
_entity.id
_entity.type
_entity.pdbx_description
1 polymer ?
#
loop_
_entity_poly.entity_id
_entity_poly.type
_entity_poly.pdbx_seq_one_letter_code
_entity_poly.pdbx_strand_id
1 'polypeptide(L)'
;MGADNSILLNRVFTRNTLREIVESNYSDAYASAIRRYISDPSGKDNKQLISEIYCVLKKEYRNEYFYKNTILNKLLLGIHKPTTTTALSEVSIGKSKADFVLINGRAVVYEIKTELDNLDRLESQIANYFKAFTRVSVLASEDHVDALLKLLGDSPVGICVLTKKGTIQEKKKPQEYLNQLNKDIMFKILRKHEYESLIVKHFGTLPETSQFEYYRACKQLFCQIDTGAAYLDFVATLKRRRQIDVESYKQIPYELKFLVYFSEFKTNDYRRLNSFLQQKEVSPCTSLI
;
A
#
# COMPACT_ATOMS: atom_id res chain seq x y z
N MET A 1 -18.73 -12.56 14.04
CA MET A 1 -19.36 -11.70 13.02
C MET A 1 -20.00 -12.59 11.96
N GLY A 2 -21.22 -12.28 11.50
CA GLY A 2 -21.80 -12.95 10.33
C GLY A 2 -21.15 -12.48 9.02
N ALA A 3 -21.28 -13.26 7.94
CA ALA A 3 -20.67 -12.97 6.63
C ALA A 3 -21.05 -11.58 6.07
N ASP A 4 -22.30 -11.15 6.28
CA ASP A 4 -22.79 -9.83 5.85
C ASP A 4 -22.08 -8.66 6.55
N ASN A 5 -21.62 -8.84 7.79
CA ASN A 5 -20.90 -7.80 8.53
C ASN A 5 -19.51 -7.55 7.92
N SER A 6 -18.78 -8.63 7.61
CA SER A 6 -17.46 -8.53 6.97
C SER A 6 -17.51 -7.88 5.58
N ILE A 7 -18.59 -8.10 4.81
CA ILE A 7 -18.76 -7.54 3.47
C ILE A 7 -18.86 -6.01 3.54
N LEU A 8 -19.59 -5.46 4.50
CA LEU A 8 -19.75 -4.01 4.61
C LEU A 8 -18.43 -3.31 5.01
N LEU A 9 -17.70 -3.84 5.99
CA LEU A 9 -16.41 -3.27 6.43
C LEU A 9 -15.34 -3.32 5.33
N ASN A 10 -15.40 -4.33 4.46
CA ASN A 10 -14.55 -4.40 3.27
C ASN A 10 -14.86 -3.31 2.23
N ARG A 11 -16.04 -2.69 2.26
CA ARG A 11 -16.47 -1.68 1.27
C ARG A 11 -16.19 -0.25 1.72
N VAL A 12 -16.25 0.04 3.02
CA VAL A 12 -16.10 1.41 3.55
C VAL A 12 -14.74 2.01 3.22
N PHE A 13 -13.67 1.27 3.49
CA PHE A 13 -12.30 1.77 3.31
C PHE A 13 -11.74 1.38 1.95
N THR A 14 -12.44 1.79 0.89
CA THR A 14 -12.04 1.54 -0.49
C THR A 14 -11.81 2.85 -1.24
N ARG A 15 -11.03 2.80 -2.33
CA ARG A 15 -10.84 3.96 -3.21
C ARG A 15 -12.15 4.47 -3.80
N ASN A 16 -13.08 3.56 -4.10
CA ASN A 16 -14.38 3.93 -4.66
C ASN A 16 -15.20 4.74 -3.65
N THR A 17 -15.35 4.25 -2.42
CA THR A 17 -16.06 4.99 -1.37
C THR A 17 -15.40 6.33 -1.04
N LEU A 18 -14.05 6.38 -0.99
CA LEU A 18 -13.36 7.66 -0.81
C LEU A 18 -13.66 8.63 -1.96
N ARG A 19 -13.68 8.15 -3.21
CA ARG A 19 -14.02 8.97 -4.38
C ARG A 19 -15.45 9.50 -4.30
N GLU A 20 -16.43 8.64 -4.01
CA GLU A 20 -17.84 9.04 -3.82
C GLU A 20 -17.98 10.11 -2.73
N ILE A 21 -17.31 9.93 -1.60
CA ILE A 21 -17.25 10.92 -0.51
C ILE A 21 -16.68 12.25 -1.01
N VAL A 22 -15.58 12.23 -1.76
CA VAL A 22 -14.93 13.47 -2.22
C VAL A 22 -15.68 14.16 -3.36
N GLU A 23 -16.29 13.41 -4.27
CA GLU A 23 -16.97 13.96 -5.45
C GLU A 23 -18.43 14.33 -5.18
N SER A 24 -19.13 13.50 -4.42
CA SER A 24 -20.58 13.60 -4.19
C SER A 24 -20.95 13.93 -2.75
N ASN A 25 -19.97 14.01 -1.83
CA ASN A 25 -20.21 14.25 -0.41
C ASN A 25 -21.13 13.20 0.24
N TYR A 26 -21.20 12.00 -0.35
CA TYR A 26 -22.08 10.91 0.06
C TYR A 26 -21.56 9.57 -0.47
N SER A 27 -21.77 8.48 0.27
CA SER A 27 -21.56 7.11 -0.20
C SER A 27 -22.50 6.15 0.53
N ASP A 28 -23.20 5.29 -0.22
CA ASP A 28 -24.12 4.30 0.35
C ASP A 28 -23.41 3.30 1.27
N ALA A 29 -22.17 2.91 0.92
CA ALA A 29 -21.40 1.99 1.75
C ALA A 29 -21.05 2.62 3.10
N TYR A 30 -20.67 3.89 3.10
CA TYR A 30 -20.37 4.64 4.32
C TYR A 30 -21.63 4.88 5.16
N ALA A 31 -22.72 5.36 4.55
CA ALA A 31 -23.99 5.58 5.25
C ALA A 31 -24.55 4.28 5.85
N SER A 32 -24.43 3.16 5.12
CA SER A 32 -24.82 1.84 5.64
C SER A 32 -23.95 1.39 6.80
N ALA A 33 -22.65 1.69 6.76
CA ALA A 33 -21.74 1.38 7.86
C ALA A 33 -22.05 2.19 9.12
N ILE A 34 -22.42 3.47 8.99
CA ILE A 34 -22.90 4.28 10.13
C ILE A 34 -24.10 3.59 10.77
N ARG A 35 -25.16 3.32 9.99
CA ARG A 35 -26.39 2.68 10.50
C ARG A 35 -26.13 1.32 11.15
N ARG A 36 -25.15 0.58 10.65
CA ARG A 36 -24.86 -0.79 11.12
C ARG A 36 -23.99 -0.82 12.38
N TYR A 37 -23.00 0.05 12.47
CA TYR A 37 -21.92 -0.05 13.45
C TYR A 37 -21.91 1.06 14.50
N ILE A 38 -22.62 2.17 14.27
CA ILE A 38 -22.63 3.32 15.17
C ILE A 38 -23.98 3.40 15.86
N SER A 39 -24.00 3.21 17.18
CA SER A 39 -25.24 3.22 17.98
C SER A 39 -25.88 4.60 18.12
N ASP A 40 -25.05 5.66 18.22
CA ASP A 40 -25.52 7.05 18.30
C ASP A 40 -24.65 7.93 17.40
N PRO A 41 -25.08 8.18 16.15
CA PRO A 41 -24.34 9.04 15.22
C PRO A 41 -24.68 10.53 15.37
N SER A 42 -25.74 10.89 16.11
CA SER A 42 -26.27 12.26 16.13
C SER A 42 -25.24 13.25 16.64
N GLY A 43 -25.05 14.35 15.91
CA GLY A 43 -24.17 15.45 16.32
C GLY A 43 -22.66 15.17 16.21
N LYS A 44 -22.26 13.94 15.87
CA LYS A 44 -20.87 13.59 15.55
C LYS A 44 -20.51 14.10 14.17
N ASP A 45 -19.26 14.53 14.01
CA ASP A 45 -18.72 14.79 12.68
C ASP A 45 -18.30 13.50 11.96
N ASN A 46 -18.17 13.55 10.63
CA ASN A 46 -17.75 12.40 9.85
C ASN A 46 -16.36 11.88 10.25
N LYS A 47 -15.48 12.74 10.76
CA LYS A 47 -14.17 12.31 11.27
C LYS A 47 -14.32 11.38 12.48
N GLN A 48 -15.19 11.70 13.43
CA GLN A 48 -15.51 10.86 14.59
C GLN A 48 -16.15 9.54 14.14
N LEU A 49 -17.14 9.60 13.24
CA LEU A 49 -17.83 8.42 12.72
C LEU A 49 -16.86 7.45 12.00
N ILE A 50 -15.98 7.97 11.13
CA ILE A 50 -14.94 7.18 10.47
C ILE A 50 -14.01 6.51 11.50
N SER A 51 -13.60 7.24 12.55
CA SER A 51 -12.73 6.70 13.59
C SER A 51 -13.42 5.57 14.38
N GLU A 52 -14.71 5.70 14.68
CA GLU A 52 -15.49 4.65 15.34
C GLU A 52 -15.66 3.41 14.45
N ILE A 53 -15.97 3.58 13.15
CA ILE A 53 -16.04 2.46 12.20
C ILE A 53 -14.68 1.76 12.08
N TYR A 54 -13.57 2.51 12.03
CA TYR A 54 -12.24 1.93 11.99
C TYR A 54 -11.86 1.21 13.30
N CYS A 55 -12.40 1.66 14.45
CA CYS A 55 -12.24 0.97 15.72
C CYS A 55 -12.94 -0.41 15.72
N VAL A 56 -14.12 -0.52 15.10
CA VAL A 56 -14.79 -1.80 14.85
C VAL A 56 -13.91 -2.69 13.95
N LEU A 57 -13.37 -2.15 12.86
CA LEU A 57 -12.44 -2.87 11.99
C LEU A 57 -11.22 -3.42 12.77
N LYS A 58 -10.61 -2.58 13.63
CA LYS A 58 -9.47 -2.97 14.47
C LYS A 58 -9.80 -4.10 15.44
N LYS A 59 -10.97 -4.06 16.09
CA LYS A 59 -11.33 -4.98 17.17
C LYS A 59 -11.91 -6.29 16.66
N GLU A 60 -12.70 -6.23 15.61
CA GLU A 60 -13.57 -7.33 15.22
C GLU A 60 -13.22 -7.94 13.86
N TYR A 61 -12.56 -7.19 12.95
CA TYR A 61 -12.32 -7.65 11.58
C TYR A 61 -11.13 -6.95 10.91
N ARG A 62 -9.91 -7.37 11.24
CA ARG A 62 -8.66 -6.79 10.71
C ARG A 62 -8.40 -7.27 9.28
N ASN A 63 -9.08 -6.68 8.31
CA ASN A 63 -8.89 -6.99 6.90
C ASN A 63 -7.58 -6.42 6.32
N GLU A 64 -7.31 -6.74 5.05
CA GLU A 64 -6.12 -6.29 4.32
C GLU A 64 -5.92 -4.76 4.35
N TYR A 65 -7.01 -3.98 4.27
CA TYR A 65 -6.94 -2.53 4.38
C TYR A 65 -6.36 -2.09 5.74
N PHE A 66 -6.79 -2.71 6.84
CA PHE A 66 -6.28 -2.40 8.16
C PHE A 66 -4.76 -2.60 8.24
N TYR A 67 -4.25 -3.71 7.69
CA TYR A 67 -2.81 -3.99 7.62
C TYR A 67 -2.06 -2.99 6.75
N LYS A 68 -2.56 -2.72 5.53
CA LYS A 68 -2.01 -1.76 4.57
C LYS A 68 -1.97 -0.33 5.13
N ASN A 69 -3.03 0.08 5.81
CA ASN A 69 -3.09 1.39 6.47
C ASN A 69 -2.16 1.45 7.68
N THR A 70 -2.05 0.37 8.45
CA THR A 70 -1.16 0.33 9.61
C THR A 70 0.30 0.38 9.20
N ILE A 71 0.72 -0.42 8.21
CA ILE A 71 2.11 -0.43 7.74
C ILE A 71 2.52 0.93 7.15
N LEU A 72 1.65 1.55 6.34
CA LEU A 72 1.92 2.88 5.80
C LEU A 72 2.09 3.91 6.94
N ASN A 73 1.15 3.97 7.88
CA ASN A 73 1.23 4.93 8.97
C ASN A 73 2.46 4.71 9.86
N LYS A 74 2.79 3.46 10.20
CA LYS A 74 3.89 3.15 11.11
C LYS A 74 5.25 3.30 10.44
N LEU A 75 5.42 2.80 9.22
CA LEU A 75 6.72 2.81 8.54
C LEU A 75 6.98 4.09 7.75
N LEU A 76 5.96 4.69 7.10
CA LEU A 76 6.15 5.92 6.33
C LEU A 76 6.15 7.17 7.22
N LEU A 77 5.28 7.23 8.24
CA LEU A 77 5.00 8.46 8.99
C LEU A 77 5.50 8.44 10.44
N GLY A 78 5.73 7.25 11.00
CA GLY A 78 6.20 7.09 12.37
C GLY A 78 7.74 7.08 12.50
N ILE A 79 8.46 6.63 11.47
CA ILE A 79 9.90 6.34 11.57
C ILE A 79 10.74 7.16 10.57
N HIS A 80 10.15 7.60 9.45
CA HIS A 80 10.90 8.23 8.36
C HIS A 80 10.33 9.59 7.98
N LYS A 81 11.17 10.46 7.42
CA LYS A 81 10.71 11.73 6.87
C LYS A 81 9.87 11.42 5.61
N PRO A 82 8.64 11.94 5.48
CA PRO A 82 7.80 11.73 4.29
C PRO A 82 8.47 12.17 2.98
N THR A 83 9.42 13.11 3.06
CA THR A 83 10.18 13.62 1.92
C THR A 83 11.25 12.65 1.40
N THR A 84 11.68 11.67 2.20
CA THR A 84 12.74 10.72 1.83
C THR A 84 12.24 9.31 1.56
N THR A 85 10.95 9.05 1.79
CA THR A 85 10.35 7.71 1.72
C THR A 85 9.19 7.66 0.74
N THR A 86 9.20 6.64 -0.11
CA THR A 86 8.13 6.38 -1.07
C THR A 86 7.52 5.02 -0.79
N ALA A 87 6.20 4.94 -0.74
CA ALA A 87 5.47 3.68 -0.72
C ALA A 87 4.86 3.41 -2.10
N LEU A 88 4.93 2.16 -2.53
CA LEU A 88 4.16 1.63 -3.64
C LEU A 88 3.26 0.53 -3.10
N SER A 89 2.13 0.31 -3.75
CA SER A 89 1.24 -0.79 -3.42
C SER A 89 0.84 -1.49 -4.70
N GLU A 90 0.50 -2.77 -4.62
CA GLU A 90 -0.02 -3.56 -5.73
C GLU A 90 0.97 -3.69 -6.91
N VAL A 91 2.26 -3.84 -6.63
CA VAL A 91 3.32 -3.90 -7.65
C VAL A 91 3.40 -5.30 -8.25
N SER A 92 3.07 -5.45 -9.54
CA SER A 92 3.22 -6.72 -10.26
C SER A 92 4.69 -7.09 -10.47
N ILE A 93 5.10 -8.25 -9.98
CA ILE A 93 6.47 -8.77 -10.06
C ILE A 93 6.41 -10.23 -10.55
N GLY A 94 6.76 -10.44 -11.81
CA GLY A 94 6.65 -11.76 -12.43
C GLY A 94 5.20 -12.26 -12.43
N LYS A 95 4.94 -13.37 -11.73
CA LYS A 95 3.60 -13.97 -11.60
C LYS A 95 2.89 -13.59 -10.28
N SER A 96 3.52 -12.76 -9.46
CA SER A 96 3.00 -12.35 -8.16
C SER A 96 2.76 -10.84 -8.14
N LYS A 97 2.04 -10.39 -7.12
CA LYS A 97 1.72 -8.98 -6.92
C LYS A 97 2.06 -8.63 -5.49
N ALA A 98 3.09 -7.81 -5.32
CA ALA A 98 3.50 -7.35 -4.00
C ALA A 98 2.47 -6.37 -3.43
N ASP A 99 2.00 -6.64 -2.22
CA ASP A 99 1.03 -5.80 -1.51
C ASP A 99 1.56 -4.39 -1.28
N PHE A 100 2.81 -4.31 -0.84
CA PHE A 100 3.41 -3.05 -0.41
C PHE A 100 4.93 -3.06 -0.64
N VAL A 101 5.47 -1.94 -1.11
CA VAL A 101 6.93 -1.74 -1.26
C VAL A 101 7.27 -0.41 -0.61
N LEU A 102 8.19 -0.42 0.35
CA LEU A 102 8.70 0.77 1.00
C LEU A 102 10.11 1.09 0.49
N ILE A 103 10.32 2.32 0.04
CA ILE A 103 11.60 2.77 -0.51
C ILE A 103 12.11 3.96 0.32
N ASN A 104 13.09 3.71 1.20
CA ASN A 104 13.81 4.73 1.98
C ASN A 104 15.30 4.41 2.03
N GLY A 105 16.05 4.85 1.02
CA GLY A 105 17.45 4.46 0.82
C GLY A 105 17.63 3.01 0.34
N ARG A 106 16.75 2.09 0.77
CA ARG A 106 16.60 0.71 0.31
C ARG A 106 15.13 0.43 0.01
N ALA A 107 14.88 -0.51 -0.91
CA ALA A 107 13.53 -0.97 -1.22
C ALA A 107 13.26 -2.30 -0.49
N VAL A 108 12.18 -2.35 0.30
CA VAL A 108 11.72 -3.54 1.01
C VAL A 108 10.30 -3.86 0.55
N VAL A 109 10.11 -5.08 0.05
CA VAL A 109 8.79 -5.62 -0.26
C VAL A 109 8.17 -6.19 1.01
N TYR A 110 6.90 -5.88 1.24
CA TYR A 110 6.09 -6.47 2.30
C TYR A 110 4.94 -7.24 1.68
N GLU A 111 4.90 -8.54 1.95
CA GLU A 111 3.73 -9.40 1.73
C GLU A 111 2.87 -9.38 2.99
N ILE A 112 1.56 -9.21 2.86
CA ILE A 112 0.63 -9.14 3.99
C ILE A 112 -0.10 -10.49 4.14
N LYS A 113 -0.14 -11.02 5.37
CA LYS A 113 -0.92 -12.22 5.72
C LYS A 113 -1.80 -11.92 6.93
N THR A 114 -3.06 -11.63 6.66
CA THR A 114 -4.09 -11.39 7.67
C THR A 114 -4.50 -12.69 8.35
N GLU A 115 -5.34 -12.62 9.37
CA GLU A 115 -5.92 -13.78 10.07
C GLU A 115 -6.72 -14.71 9.15
N LEU A 116 -7.16 -14.21 8.00
CA LEU A 116 -8.00 -14.93 7.05
C LEU A 116 -7.18 -15.64 5.96
N ASP A 117 -5.87 -15.38 5.90
CA ASP A 117 -5.01 -15.88 4.84
C ASP A 117 -4.41 -17.24 5.17
N ASN A 118 -4.10 -18.01 4.12
CA ASN A 118 -3.20 -19.17 4.23
C ASN A 118 -1.79 -18.81 3.75
N LEU A 119 -0.84 -19.69 4.02
CA LEU A 119 0.56 -19.50 3.68
C LEU A 119 0.98 -20.26 2.41
N ASP A 120 0.05 -20.99 1.76
CA ASP A 120 0.35 -21.95 0.69
C ASP A 120 1.06 -21.32 -0.51
N ARG A 121 0.77 -20.04 -0.79
CA ARG A 121 1.36 -19.31 -1.92
C ARG A 121 2.62 -18.54 -1.57
N LEU A 122 2.95 -18.44 -0.28
CA LEU A 122 3.92 -17.48 0.23
C LEU A 122 5.32 -17.68 -0.35
N GLU A 123 5.81 -18.92 -0.43
CA GLU A 123 7.14 -19.21 -0.97
C GLU A 123 7.26 -18.78 -2.44
N SER A 124 6.23 -19.07 -3.25
CA SER A 124 6.20 -18.69 -4.66
C SER A 124 6.17 -17.16 -4.84
N GLN A 125 5.50 -16.45 -3.94
CA GLN A 125 5.44 -14.99 -3.91
C GLN A 125 6.80 -14.40 -3.57
N ILE A 126 7.41 -14.85 -2.48
CA ILE A 126 8.76 -14.44 -2.04
C ILE A 126 9.78 -14.66 -3.15
N ALA A 127 9.79 -15.85 -3.78
CA ALA A 127 10.69 -16.17 -4.87
C ALA A 127 10.51 -15.26 -6.10
N ASN A 128 9.28 -14.81 -6.37
CA ASN A 128 9.05 -13.82 -7.42
C ASN A 128 9.51 -12.42 -7.01
N TYR A 129 9.32 -12.02 -5.75
CA TYR A 129 9.73 -10.70 -5.27
C TYR A 129 11.25 -10.50 -5.30
N PHE A 130 12.02 -11.54 -4.95
CA PHE A 130 13.48 -11.51 -5.05
C PHE A 130 14.01 -11.34 -6.48
N LYS A 131 13.17 -11.52 -7.51
CA LYS A 131 13.55 -11.25 -8.91
C LYS A 131 13.65 -9.76 -9.23
N ALA A 132 13.08 -8.89 -8.42
CA ALA A 132 13.12 -7.44 -8.64
C ALA A 132 13.63 -6.64 -7.44
N PHE A 133 13.57 -7.18 -6.23
CA PHE A 133 13.92 -6.48 -5.01
C PHE A 133 14.85 -7.35 -4.14
N THR A 134 15.79 -6.71 -3.45
CA THR A 134 16.79 -7.46 -2.68
C THR A 134 16.36 -7.75 -1.24
N ARG A 135 15.23 -7.20 -0.79
CA ARG A 135 14.72 -7.38 0.57
C ARG A 135 13.22 -7.62 0.52
N VAL A 136 12.80 -8.69 1.19
CA VAL A 136 11.41 -9.11 1.34
C VAL A 136 11.14 -9.34 2.81
N SER A 137 9.99 -8.89 3.29
CA SER A 137 9.47 -9.14 4.62
C SER A 137 8.02 -9.61 4.52
N VAL A 138 7.57 -10.39 5.49
CA VAL A 138 6.16 -10.75 5.65
C VAL A 138 5.61 -9.99 6.84
N LEU A 139 4.55 -9.21 6.64
CA LEU A 139 3.76 -8.62 7.73
C LEU A 139 2.55 -9.52 7.98
N ALA A 140 2.53 -10.21 9.11
CA ALA A 140 1.51 -11.18 9.41
C ALA A 140 0.72 -10.87 10.68
N SER A 141 -0.45 -11.51 10.82
CA SER A 141 -1.15 -11.65 12.08
C SER A 141 -0.29 -12.43 13.10
N GLU A 142 -0.65 -12.31 14.38
CA GLU A 142 0.02 -13.06 15.46
C GLU A 142 -0.12 -14.58 15.28
N ASP A 143 -1.19 -15.04 14.63
CA ASP A 143 -1.53 -16.47 14.51
C ASP A 143 -0.61 -17.20 13.51
N HIS A 144 0.06 -16.48 12.60
CA HIS A 144 0.98 -17.06 11.62
C HIS A 144 2.44 -17.10 12.07
N VAL A 145 2.79 -16.53 13.22
CA VAL A 145 4.18 -16.28 13.60
C VAL A 145 5.00 -17.56 13.69
N ASP A 146 4.50 -18.58 14.38
CA ASP A 146 5.24 -19.83 14.57
C ASP A 146 5.43 -20.57 13.24
N ALA A 147 4.39 -20.60 12.41
CA ALA A 147 4.45 -21.18 11.08
C ALA A 147 5.47 -20.45 10.18
N LEU A 148 5.50 -19.12 10.23
CA LEU A 148 6.47 -18.31 9.47
C LEU A 148 7.90 -18.47 9.98
N LEU A 149 8.12 -18.54 11.29
CA LEU A 149 9.45 -18.80 11.85
C LEU A 149 9.97 -20.18 11.45
N LYS A 150 9.10 -21.19 11.43
CA LYS A 150 9.46 -22.53 10.96
C LYS A 150 9.75 -22.55 9.45
N LEU A 151 8.93 -21.88 8.65
CA LEU A 151 9.05 -21.87 7.19
C LEU A 151 10.23 -21.03 6.69
N LEU A 152 10.45 -19.87 7.30
CA LEU A 152 11.34 -18.83 6.79
C LEU A 152 12.53 -18.54 7.71
N GLY A 153 12.69 -19.24 8.84
CA GLY A 153 13.72 -18.99 9.86
C GLY A 153 15.12 -18.81 9.28
N ASP A 154 15.54 -19.73 8.42
CA ASP A 154 16.87 -19.76 7.80
C ASP A 154 16.99 -18.98 6.48
N SER A 155 15.89 -18.38 6.01
CA SER A 155 15.87 -17.59 4.78
C SER A 155 16.37 -16.14 4.99
N PRO A 156 16.62 -15.33 3.95
CA PRO A 156 16.87 -13.89 4.12
C PRO A 156 15.60 -13.07 4.42
N VAL A 157 14.42 -13.69 4.45
CA VAL A 157 13.12 -13.00 4.55
C VAL A 157 12.87 -12.49 5.97
N GLY A 158 12.45 -11.24 6.08
CA GLY A 158 12.03 -10.61 7.34
C GLY A 158 10.65 -11.07 7.79
N ILE A 159 10.38 -10.97 9.09
CA ILE A 159 9.09 -11.31 9.69
C ILE A 159 8.70 -10.17 10.63
N CYS A 160 7.59 -9.52 10.29
CA CYS A 160 6.93 -8.50 11.09
C CYS A 160 5.55 -9.00 11.52
N VAL A 161 5.12 -8.60 12.72
CA VAL A 161 3.86 -9.05 13.31
C VAL A 161 3.02 -7.86 13.68
N LEU A 162 1.78 -7.82 13.17
CA LEU A 162 0.79 -6.83 13.58
C LEU A 162 0.01 -7.33 14.80
N THR A 163 0.36 -6.82 15.97
CA THR A 163 -0.27 -7.23 17.23
C THR A 163 -1.73 -6.77 17.30
N LYS A 164 -2.55 -7.45 18.11
CA LYS A 164 -3.93 -7.03 18.45
C LYS A 164 -4.02 -5.59 18.95
N LYS A 165 -2.94 -5.03 19.52
CA LYS A 165 -2.88 -3.63 19.96
C LYS A 165 -2.71 -2.64 18.80
N GLY A 166 -2.40 -3.10 17.58
CA GLY A 166 -2.14 -2.26 16.40
C GLY A 166 -0.69 -1.76 16.32
N THR A 167 0.25 -2.51 16.90
CA THR A 167 1.69 -2.24 16.81
C THR A 167 2.37 -3.27 15.92
N ILE A 168 3.41 -2.85 15.20
CA ILE A 168 4.23 -3.74 14.38
C ILE A 168 5.47 -4.13 15.17
N GLN A 169 5.66 -5.42 15.42
CA GLN A 169 6.86 -5.97 16.04
C GLN A 169 7.70 -6.67 14.98
N GLU A 170 8.98 -6.35 14.91
CA GLU A 170 9.93 -7.07 14.07
C GLU A 170 10.44 -8.31 14.83
N LYS A 171 10.10 -9.51 14.35
CA LYS A 171 10.61 -10.78 14.89
C LYS A 171 11.90 -11.19 14.20
N LYS A 172 12.06 -10.81 12.93
CA LYS A 172 13.24 -11.07 12.13
C LYS A 172 13.47 -9.95 11.12
N LYS A 173 14.68 -9.42 11.06
CA LYS A 173 15.07 -8.37 10.10
C LYS A 173 15.24 -8.96 8.70
N PRO A 174 14.72 -8.32 7.64
CA PRO A 174 15.00 -8.73 6.27
C PRO A 174 16.47 -8.48 5.93
N GLN A 175 17.10 -9.47 5.32
CA GLN A 175 18.49 -9.40 4.86
C GLN A 175 18.54 -9.13 3.35
N GLU A 176 19.68 -8.59 2.90
CA GLU A 176 19.90 -8.38 1.47
C GLU A 176 20.17 -9.69 0.76
N TYR A 177 19.49 -9.89 -0.38
CA TYR A 177 19.68 -11.03 -1.23
C TYR A 177 19.66 -10.60 -2.70
N LEU A 178 20.83 -10.64 -3.34
CA LEU A 178 21.06 -10.13 -4.69
C LEU A 178 20.96 -11.22 -5.77
N ASN A 179 21.16 -12.48 -5.39
CA ASN A 179 21.43 -13.59 -6.31
C ASN A 179 20.27 -13.94 -7.25
N GLN A 180 19.05 -13.47 -6.97
CA GLN A 180 17.88 -13.74 -7.78
C GLN A 180 17.42 -12.57 -8.65
N LEU A 181 18.09 -11.41 -8.58
CA LEU A 181 17.73 -10.26 -9.41
C LEU A 181 17.70 -10.63 -10.89
N ASN A 182 16.63 -10.23 -11.56
CA ASN A 182 16.39 -10.52 -12.96
C ASN A 182 16.02 -9.22 -13.69
N LYS A 183 16.92 -8.76 -14.56
CA LYS A 183 16.76 -7.49 -15.29
C LYS A 183 15.52 -7.47 -16.19
N ASP A 184 15.10 -8.60 -16.75
CA ASP A 184 13.84 -8.69 -17.51
C ASP A 184 12.62 -8.41 -16.63
N ILE A 185 12.61 -8.91 -15.40
CA ILE A 185 11.51 -8.67 -14.45
C ILE A 185 11.54 -7.23 -13.95
N MET A 186 12.72 -6.70 -13.63
CA MET A 186 12.88 -5.29 -13.23
C MET A 186 12.41 -4.35 -14.34
N PHE A 187 12.79 -4.61 -15.59
CA PHE A 187 12.39 -3.80 -16.74
C PHE A 187 10.87 -3.78 -16.94
N LYS A 188 10.19 -4.92 -16.74
CA LYS A 188 8.73 -5.03 -16.83
C LYS A 188 7.97 -4.18 -15.79
N ILE A 189 8.61 -3.85 -14.68
CA ILE A 189 8.02 -3.01 -13.63
C ILE A 189 8.10 -1.53 -14.02
N LEU A 190 9.12 -1.12 -14.79
CA LEU A 190 9.32 0.26 -15.23
C LEU A 190 8.24 0.70 -16.23
N ARG A 191 7.79 1.94 -16.11
CA ARG A 191 6.91 2.60 -17.09
C ARG A 191 7.75 3.07 -18.29
N LYS A 192 7.09 3.33 -19.43
CA LYS A 192 7.77 3.76 -20.66
C LYS A 192 8.79 4.88 -20.46
N HIS A 193 8.34 6.03 -19.96
CA HIS A 193 9.20 7.18 -19.69
C HIS A 193 10.33 6.87 -18.69
N GLU A 194 10.13 5.92 -17.77
CA GLU A 194 11.11 5.55 -16.75
C GLU A 194 12.26 4.76 -17.36
N TYR A 195 11.98 3.71 -18.13
CA TYR A 195 13.04 2.94 -18.77
C TYR A 195 13.73 3.76 -19.88
N GLU A 196 13.01 4.64 -20.59
CA GLU A 196 13.60 5.54 -21.59
C GLU A 196 14.63 6.46 -20.94
N SER A 197 14.27 7.07 -19.81
CA SER A 197 15.18 7.93 -19.04
C SER A 197 16.43 7.18 -18.58
N LEU A 198 16.29 5.91 -18.17
CA LEU A 198 17.44 5.09 -17.78
C LEU A 198 18.32 4.72 -18.97
N ILE A 199 17.73 4.39 -20.12
CA ILE A 199 18.50 4.07 -21.33
C ILE A 199 19.29 5.30 -21.79
N VAL A 200 18.66 6.47 -21.88
CA VAL A 200 19.35 7.73 -22.23
C VAL A 200 20.47 8.04 -21.23
N LYS A 201 20.25 7.81 -19.93
CA LYS A 201 21.29 8.00 -18.90
C LYS A 201 22.54 7.15 -19.16
N HIS A 202 22.38 5.90 -19.61
CA HIS A 202 23.49 4.95 -19.76
C HIS A 202 24.10 4.93 -21.17
N PHE A 203 23.31 5.20 -22.21
CA PHE A 203 23.71 5.05 -23.61
C PHE A 203 23.63 6.37 -24.42
N GLY A 204 23.15 7.45 -23.81
CA GLY A 204 23.04 8.78 -24.44
C GLY A 204 21.83 8.95 -25.37
N THR A 205 21.34 7.88 -25.99
CA THR A 205 20.23 7.91 -26.94
C THR A 205 19.26 6.75 -26.74
N LEU A 206 18.06 6.88 -27.33
CA LEU A 206 17.08 5.80 -27.43
C LEU A 206 17.33 4.98 -28.70
N PRO A 207 16.92 3.71 -28.76
CA PRO A 207 17.14 2.88 -29.94
C PRO A 207 16.37 3.42 -31.15
N GLU A 208 17.07 3.58 -32.27
CA GLU A 208 16.48 3.90 -33.57
C GLU A 208 15.88 2.62 -34.18
N THR A 209 14.61 2.38 -33.92
CA THR A 209 13.91 1.19 -34.41
C THR A 209 12.42 1.46 -34.64
N SER A 210 11.71 0.49 -35.23
CA SER A 210 10.27 0.59 -35.46
C SER A 210 9.49 0.59 -34.14
N GLN A 211 8.27 1.12 -34.16
CA GLN A 211 7.38 1.10 -33.00
C GLN A 211 7.10 -0.32 -32.47
N PHE A 212 7.13 -1.32 -33.36
CA PHE A 212 6.91 -2.72 -33.03
C PHE A 212 8.07 -3.33 -32.23
N GLU A 213 9.32 -3.02 -32.59
CA GLU A 213 10.52 -3.54 -31.92
C GLU A 213 10.97 -2.68 -30.73
N TYR A 214 10.43 -1.48 -30.57
CA TYR A 214 10.89 -0.48 -29.61
C TYR A 214 11.01 -1.00 -28.18
N TYR A 215 9.98 -1.69 -27.67
CA TYR A 215 10.00 -2.26 -26.31
C TYR A 215 11.12 -3.29 -26.14
N ARG A 216 11.31 -4.15 -27.15
CA ARG A 216 12.34 -5.20 -27.13
C ARG A 216 13.73 -4.61 -27.20
N ALA A 217 13.96 -3.63 -28.07
CA ALA A 217 15.25 -2.94 -28.18
C ALA A 217 15.61 -2.20 -26.87
N CYS A 218 14.66 -1.48 -26.28
CA CYS A 218 14.86 -0.82 -24.98
C CYS A 218 15.22 -1.83 -23.88
N LYS A 219 14.52 -2.96 -23.85
CA LYS A 219 14.77 -4.03 -22.88
C LYS A 219 16.17 -4.62 -23.06
N GLN A 220 16.61 -4.85 -24.30
CA GLN A 220 17.96 -5.35 -24.59
C GLN A 220 19.03 -4.39 -24.07
N LEU A 221 18.88 -3.08 -24.32
CA LEU A 221 19.79 -2.05 -23.79
C LEU A 221 19.81 -2.04 -22.27
N PHE A 222 18.65 -2.06 -21.61
CA PHE A 222 18.59 -2.13 -20.14
C PHE A 222 19.29 -3.39 -19.60
N CYS A 223 19.15 -4.53 -20.27
CA CYS A 223 19.81 -5.77 -19.89
C CYS A 223 21.33 -5.76 -20.12
N GLN A 224 21.89 -4.79 -20.84
CA GLN A 224 23.35 -4.61 -20.96
C GLN A 224 23.95 -3.83 -19.79
N ILE A 225 23.15 -3.08 -19.02
CA ILE A 225 23.62 -2.36 -17.84
C ILE A 225 24.05 -3.38 -16.77
N ASP A 226 25.14 -3.11 -16.06
CA ASP A 226 25.57 -3.90 -14.88
C ASP A 226 24.39 -4.10 -13.90
N THR A 227 24.26 -5.31 -13.35
CA THR A 227 23.10 -5.66 -12.51
C THR A 227 22.99 -4.79 -11.26
N GLY A 228 24.11 -4.46 -10.62
CA GLY A 228 24.13 -3.59 -9.45
C GLY A 228 23.72 -2.15 -9.81
N ALA A 229 24.31 -1.60 -10.87
CA ALA A 229 23.97 -0.27 -11.38
C ALA A 229 22.49 -0.18 -11.82
N ALA A 230 22.01 -1.17 -12.57
CA ALA A 230 20.62 -1.27 -13.01
C ALA A 230 19.66 -1.34 -11.81
N TYR A 231 20.02 -2.06 -10.76
CA TYR A 231 19.19 -2.15 -9.54
C TYR A 231 19.12 -0.83 -8.78
N LEU A 232 20.25 -0.14 -8.61
CA LEU A 232 20.28 1.17 -7.96
C LEU A 232 19.42 2.19 -8.72
N ASP A 233 19.53 2.20 -10.05
CA ASP A 233 18.74 3.08 -10.90
C ASP A 233 17.27 2.72 -10.94
N PHE A 234 16.94 1.43 -10.94
CA PHE A 234 15.59 0.92 -10.82
C PHE A 234 14.93 1.42 -9.52
N VAL A 235 15.58 1.23 -8.37
CA VAL A 235 15.07 1.67 -7.07
C VAL A 235 14.94 3.20 -7.00
N ALA A 236 15.95 3.93 -7.49
CA ALA A 236 15.92 5.39 -7.52
C ALA A 236 14.77 5.92 -8.39
N THR A 237 14.48 5.23 -9.50
CA THR A 237 13.37 5.58 -10.40
C THR A 237 12.02 5.32 -9.75
N LEU A 238 11.83 4.15 -9.14
CA LEU A 238 10.62 3.84 -8.40
C LEU A 238 10.36 4.81 -7.24
N LYS A 239 11.42 5.27 -6.57
CA LYS A 239 11.33 6.27 -5.50
C LYS A 239 10.66 7.57 -5.96
N ARG A 240 10.83 7.96 -7.22
CA ARG A 240 10.28 9.22 -7.77
C ARG A 240 8.79 9.14 -8.17
N ARG A 241 8.17 7.97 -8.17
CA ARG A 241 6.77 7.77 -8.64
C ARG A 241 5.71 8.52 -7.86
N ARG A 242 6.00 8.90 -6.61
CA ARG A 242 5.04 9.56 -5.73
C ARG A 242 5.71 10.74 -5.04
N GLN A 243 5.04 11.88 -5.13
CA GLN A 243 5.28 13.03 -4.28
C GLN A 243 3.91 13.40 -3.70
N ILE A 244 3.87 13.58 -2.39
CA ILE A 244 2.66 14.01 -1.69
C ILE A 244 2.87 15.43 -1.19
N ASP A 245 1.80 16.22 -1.17
CA ASP A 245 1.79 17.46 -0.39
C ASP A 245 1.80 17.08 1.09
N VAL A 246 2.98 17.21 1.71
CA VAL A 246 3.22 16.78 3.08
C VAL A 246 2.33 17.52 4.08
N GLU A 247 2.05 18.81 3.86
CA GLU A 247 1.28 19.61 4.80
C GLU A 247 -0.21 19.27 4.73
N SER A 248 -0.77 19.17 3.52
CA SER A 248 -2.15 18.71 3.34
C SER A 248 -2.34 17.28 3.84
N TYR A 249 -1.37 16.40 3.56
CA TYR A 249 -1.44 14.99 3.94
C TYR A 249 -1.31 14.76 5.46
N LYS A 250 -0.60 15.63 6.20
CA LYS A 250 -0.52 15.56 7.67
C LYS A 250 -1.89 15.67 8.34
N GLN A 251 -2.81 16.45 7.75
CA GLN A 251 -4.14 16.72 8.30
C GLN A 251 -5.11 15.54 8.12
N ILE A 252 -4.80 14.59 7.24
CA ILE A 252 -5.64 13.43 6.96
C ILE A 252 -5.71 12.52 8.21
N PRO A 253 -6.92 12.07 8.62
CA PRO A 253 -7.08 11.11 9.71
C PRO A 253 -6.30 9.81 9.47
N TYR A 254 -5.83 9.18 10.54
CA TYR A 254 -5.05 7.93 10.50
C TYR A 254 -5.74 6.87 9.63
N GLU A 255 -7.05 6.77 9.77
CA GLU A 255 -7.98 5.82 9.19
C GLU A 255 -8.07 5.91 7.66
N LEU A 256 -7.74 7.07 7.07
CA LEU A 256 -7.87 7.34 5.63
C LEU A 256 -6.53 7.50 4.92
N LYS A 257 -5.42 7.54 5.66
CA LYS A 257 -4.09 7.88 5.12
C LYS A 257 -3.70 7.01 3.94
N PHE A 258 -3.91 5.70 4.02
CA PHE A 258 -3.58 4.80 2.91
C PHE A 258 -4.35 5.11 1.64
N LEU A 259 -5.65 5.34 1.74
CA LEU A 259 -6.43 5.68 0.55
C LEU A 259 -5.94 7.01 -0.03
N VAL A 260 -5.86 8.06 0.77
CA VAL A 260 -5.46 9.39 0.28
C VAL A 260 -4.05 9.37 -0.32
N TYR A 261 -3.10 8.66 0.29
CA TYR A 261 -1.73 8.54 -0.23
C TYR A 261 -1.68 8.00 -1.66
N PHE A 262 -2.57 7.05 -1.98
CA PHE A 262 -2.61 6.40 -3.29
C PHE A 262 -3.67 6.97 -4.25
N SER A 263 -4.41 8.01 -3.85
CA SER A 263 -5.49 8.62 -4.66
C SER A 263 -5.05 9.77 -5.57
N GLU A 264 -3.78 10.19 -5.52
CA GLU A 264 -3.26 11.30 -6.36
C GLU A 264 -4.04 12.62 -6.19
N PHE A 265 -4.49 12.89 -4.97
CA PHE A 265 -5.31 14.07 -4.65
C PHE A 265 -4.61 15.38 -5.02
N LYS A 266 -5.40 16.29 -5.60
CA LYS A 266 -5.05 17.69 -5.81
C LYS A 266 -5.56 18.53 -4.64
N THR A 267 -5.13 19.79 -4.56
CA THR A 267 -5.53 20.72 -3.49
C THR A 267 -7.05 20.83 -3.28
N ASN A 268 -7.83 20.74 -4.36
CA ASN A 268 -9.29 20.79 -4.26
C ASN A 268 -9.89 19.53 -3.62
N ASP A 269 -9.29 18.36 -3.84
CA ASP A 269 -9.74 17.09 -3.28
C ASP A 269 -9.51 17.06 -1.76
N TYR A 270 -8.36 17.57 -1.30
CA TYR A 270 -8.10 17.78 0.13
C TYR A 270 -9.13 18.71 0.78
N ARG A 271 -9.49 19.82 0.12
CA ARG A 271 -10.51 20.75 0.62
C ARG A 271 -11.88 20.10 0.73
N ARG A 272 -12.29 19.34 -0.29
CA ARG A 272 -13.58 18.61 -0.29
C ARG A 272 -13.62 17.56 0.82
N LEU A 273 -12.55 16.76 0.96
CA LEU A 273 -12.46 15.78 2.04
C LEU A 273 -12.51 16.45 3.42
N ASN A 274 -11.77 17.55 3.63
CA ASN A 274 -11.78 18.27 4.90
C ASN A 274 -13.17 18.84 5.24
N SER A 275 -13.88 19.38 4.25
CA SER A 275 -15.27 19.83 4.42
C SER A 275 -16.17 18.68 4.86
N PHE A 276 -16.12 17.55 4.14
CA PHE A 276 -16.89 16.35 4.48
C PHE A 276 -16.62 15.88 5.90
N LEU A 277 -15.34 15.80 6.29
CA LEU A 277 -14.91 15.34 7.62
C LEU A 277 -15.45 16.18 8.78
N GLN A 278 -15.74 17.47 8.54
CA GLN A 278 -16.26 18.42 9.54
C GLN A 278 -17.79 18.49 9.55
N GLN A 279 -18.46 17.90 8.57
CA GLN A 279 -19.92 17.86 8.55
C GLN A 279 -20.43 16.95 9.67
N LYS A 280 -21.44 17.45 10.37
CA LYS A 280 -22.11 16.73 11.45
C LYS A 280 -23.29 15.94 10.91
N GLU A 281 -23.47 14.77 11.50
CA GLU A 281 -24.63 13.95 11.19
C GLU A 281 -25.87 14.55 11.84
N VAL A 282 -26.78 14.95 10.96
CA VAL A 282 -28.07 15.52 11.35
C VAL A 282 -28.97 14.34 11.67
N SER A 283 -29.48 14.28 12.91
CA SER A 283 -30.59 13.36 13.22
C SER A 283 -31.70 13.55 12.18
N PRO A 284 -32.40 12.50 11.73
CA PRO A 284 -33.74 12.71 11.26
C PRO A 284 -34.46 13.44 12.40
N CYS A 285 -34.97 14.64 12.17
CA CYS A 285 -36.05 15.13 13.01
C CYS A 285 -37.09 14.00 12.99
N THR A 286 -37.21 13.25 14.08
CA THR A 286 -38.48 12.63 14.42
C THR A 286 -39.45 13.79 14.55
N SER A 287 -40.07 14.18 13.44
CA SER A 287 -41.40 14.75 13.49
C SER A 287 -42.26 13.72 14.21
N LEU A 288 -42.43 13.98 15.50
CA LEU A 288 -43.53 13.49 16.28
C LEU A 288 -44.83 13.86 15.55
N ILE A 289 -45.68 12.84 15.39
CA ILE A 289 -47.08 12.84 14.95
C ILE A 289 -47.29 12.88 13.43
#